data_AF-A0A2S4Y4E5-F1
#
_entry.id   AF-A0A2S4Y4E5-F1
#
_cell.length_a   1.000
_cell.length_b   1.000
_cell.length_c   1.000
_cell.angle_alpha   90.00
_cell.angle_beta   90.00
_cell.angle_gamma   90.00
#
_symmetry.space_group_name_H-M   'P 1'
#
loop_
_entity.id
_entity.type
_entity.pdbx_description
1 polymer ?
#
loop_
_entity_poly.entity_id
_entity_poly.type
_entity_poly.pdbx_seq_one_letter_code
_entity_poly.pdbx_strand_id
1 'polypeptide(L)'
;MYVVKSPLPDTDLKTVSEALQGALVDLLDLSLVAKQIHWNIIGPRFRSIHLQLDEVVDTARRHSDTVAERASALGVPPDGRAATVAQSSGIGSVPQ
;
A
#
# COMPACT_ATOMS: atom_id res chain seq x y z
N MET A 1 22.10 7.57 10.81
CA MET A 1 21.86 6.87 12.09
C MET A 1 20.43 7.18 12.48
N TYR A 2 19.53 6.19 12.40
CA TYR A 2 18.13 6.40 12.75
C TYR A 2 18.00 6.51 14.28
N VAL A 3 17.25 7.51 14.74
CA VAL A 3 17.15 7.84 16.17
C VAL A 3 16.30 6.79 16.93
N VAL A 4 15.44 6.07 16.22
CA VAL A 4 14.55 5.04 16.78
C VAL A 4 15.27 3.69 16.80
N LYS A 5 15.40 3.10 17.99
CA LYS A 5 15.84 1.71 18.16
C LYS A 5 14.63 0.80 18.37
N SER A 6 14.48 -0.20 17.49
CA SER A 6 13.48 -1.26 17.66
C SER A 6 13.78 -2.10 18.91
N PRO A 7 12.74 -2.56 19.65
CA PRO A 7 12.90 -3.55 20.71
C PRO A 7 13.00 -4.99 20.15
N LEU A 8 12.79 -5.20 18.85
CA LEU A 8 12.86 -6.52 18.23
C LEU A 8 14.32 -6.97 18.04
N PRO A 9 14.62 -8.27 18.20
CA PRO A 9 15.86 -8.86 17.71
C PRO A 9 16.06 -8.60 16.21
N ASP A 10 17.30 -8.51 15.74
CA ASP A 10 17.61 -8.16 14.35
C ASP A 10 16.94 -9.10 13.33
N THR A 11 16.85 -10.39 13.65
CA THR A 11 16.18 -11.40 12.81
C THR A 11 14.69 -11.09 12.66
N ASP A 12 14.03 -10.76 13.76
CA ASP A 12 12.59 -10.51 13.82
C ASP A 12 12.27 -9.15 13.20
N LEU A 13 13.12 -8.15 13.45
CA LEU A 13 13.04 -6.84 12.82
C LEU A 13 13.12 -6.97 11.30
N LYS A 14 14.05 -7.78 10.79
CA LYS A 14 14.16 -8.04 9.35
C LYS A 14 12.86 -8.62 8.79
N THR A 15 12.37 -9.73 9.36
CA THR A 15 11.13 -10.37 8.90
C THR A 15 9.93 -9.43 8.94
N VAL A 16 9.75 -8.69 10.03
CA VAL A 16 8.65 -7.72 10.17
C VAL A 16 8.79 -6.58 9.18
N SER A 17 10.01 -6.06 8.98
CA SER A 17 10.25 -4.95 8.06
C SER A 17 9.99 -5.32 6.60
N GLU A 18 10.39 -6.53 6.18
CA GLU A 18 10.13 -7.05 4.83
C GLU A 18 8.62 -7.24 4.61
N ALA A 19 7.90 -7.75 5.60
CA ALA A 19 6.45 -7.90 5.54
C ALA A 19 5.72 -6.54 5.48
N LEU A 20 6.13 -5.56 6.29
CA LEU A 20 5.57 -4.21 6.26
C LEU A 20 5.85 -3.51 4.93
N GLN A 21 7.07 -3.64 4.38
CA GLN A 21 7.42 -3.06 3.09
C GLN A 21 6.61 -3.69 1.95
N GLY A 22 6.41 -5.02 1.95
CA GLY A 22 5.54 -5.71 0.98
C GLY A 22 4.09 -5.23 1.07
N ALA A 23 3.54 -5.20 2.28
CA ALA A 23 2.18 -4.70 2.51
C ALA A 23 2.01 -3.23 2.07
N LEU A 24 3.02 -2.39 2.30
CA LEU A 24 3.00 -0.99 1.89
C LEU A 24 2.86 -0.84 0.37
N VAL A 25 3.70 -1.54 -0.41
CA VAL A 25 3.66 -1.42 -1.87
C VAL A 25 2.36 -1.97 -2.44
N ASP A 26 1.83 -3.07 -1.89
CA ASP A 26 0.55 -3.63 -2.31
C ASP A 26 -0.62 -2.69 -1.99
N LEU A 27 -0.64 -2.06 -0.82
CA LEU A 27 -1.71 -1.11 -0.46
C LEU A 27 -1.66 0.16 -1.31
N LEU A 28 -0.46 0.66 -1.61
CA LEU A 28 -0.29 1.82 -2.48
C LEU A 28 -0.78 1.50 -3.90
N ASP A 29 -0.36 0.36 -4.45
CA ASP A 29 -0.79 -0.06 -5.79
C ASP A 29 -2.29 -0.36 -5.85
N LEU A 30 -2.87 -1.01 -4.83
CA LEU A 30 -4.31 -1.23 -4.72
C LEU A 30 -5.09 0.09 -4.82
N SER A 31 -4.60 1.15 -4.18
CA SER A 31 -5.25 2.47 -4.24
C SER A 31 -5.22 3.07 -5.65
N LEU A 32 -4.14 2.82 -6.41
CA LEU A 32 -4.00 3.28 -7.79
C LEU A 32 -4.87 2.45 -8.75
N VAL A 33 -4.83 1.13 -8.62
CA VAL A 33 -5.66 0.18 -9.36
C VAL A 33 -7.15 0.47 -9.15
N ALA A 34 -7.59 0.64 -7.90
CA ALA A 34 -8.98 0.95 -7.61
C ALA A 34 -9.40 2.29 -8.23
N LYS A 35 -8.53 3.31 -8.22
CA LYS A 35 -8.80 4.58 -8.92
C LYS A 35 -8.84 4.43 -10.43
N GLN A 36 -7.95 3.64 -11.02
CA GLN A 36 -7.96 3.35 -12.45
C GLN A 36 -9.30 2.73 -12.86
N ILE A 37 -9.80 1.74 -12.11
CA ILE A 37 -11.10 1.12 -12.38
C ILE A 37 -12.24 2.12 -12.15
N HIS A 38 -12.18 2.91 -11.07
CA HIS A 38 -13.19 3.91 -10.71
C HIS A 38 -13.41 4.96 -11.80
N TRP A 39 -12.35 5.35 -12.51
CA TRP A 39 -12.43 6.29 -13.64
C TRP A 39 -13.00 5.67 -14.90
N ASN A 40 -12.78 4.36 -15.13
CA ASN A 40 -13.07 3.71 -16.41
C ASN A 40 -14.34 2.84 -16.40
N ILE A 41 -14.99 2.68 -15.24
CA ILE A 41 -16.19 1.86 -15.16
C ILE A 41 -17.39 2.49 -15.89
N ILE A 42 -18.16 1.66 -16.59
CA ILE A 42 -19.39 2.03 -17.31
C ILE A 42 -20.50 1.00 -17.03
N GLY A 43 -21.74 1.35 -17.37
CA GLY A 43 -22.89 0.42 -17.36
C GLY A 43 -23.93 0.69 -16.26
N PRO A 44 -24.97 -0.16 -16.15
CA PRO A 44 -26.17 0.12 -15.33
C PRO A 44 -25.90 0.30 -13.83
N ARG A 45 -24.77 -0.23 -13.34
CA ARG A 45 -24.34 -0.15 -11.93
C ARG A 45 -23.24 0.88 -11.68
N PHE A 46 -22.98 1.77 -12.66
CA PHE A 46 -21.91 2.77 -12.62
C PHE A 46 -21.81 3.46 -11.26
N ARG A 47 -22.88 4.15 -10.83
CA ARG A 47 -22.85 4.97 -9.61
C ARG A 47 -22.50 4.16 -8.36
N SER A 48 -23.13 2.99 -8.17
CA SER A 48 -22.88 2.16 -6.99
C SER A 48 -21.45 1.64 -6.93
N ILE A 49 -20.91 1.15 -8.05
CA ILE A 49 -19.56 0.58 -8.05
C ILE A 49 -18.50 1.69 -8.01
N HIS A 50 -18.75 2.82 -8.68
CA HIS A 50 -17.89 4.01 -8.62
C HIS A 50 -17.69 4.48 -7.18
N LEU A 51 -18.78 4.59 -6.40
CA LEU A 51 -18.70 4.97 -4.97
C LEU A 51 -18.05 3.86 -4.13
N GLN A 52 -18.35 2.59 -4.39
CA GLN A 52 -17.72 1.48 -3.68
C GLN A 52 -16.20 1.44 -3.88
N LEU A 53 -15.72 1.78 -5.07
CA LEU A 53 -14.29 1.85 -5.36
C LEU A 53 -13.60 3.01 -4.62
N ASP A 54 -14.29 4.11 -4.35
CA ASP A 54 -13.76 5.16 -3.47
C ASP A 54 -13.52 4.65 -2.04
N GLU A 55 -14.44 3.83 -1.50
CA GLU A 55 -14.24 3.23 -0.18
C GLU A 55 -13.04 2.29 -0.14
N VAL A 56 -12.77 1.56 -1.24
CA VAL A 56 -11.55 0.74 -1.38
C VAL A 56 -10.30 1.60 -1.39
N VAL A 57 -10.31 2.70 -2.15
CA VAL A 57 -9.18 3.64 -2.23
C VAL A 57 -8.89 4.24 -0.86
N ASP A 58 -9.92 4.71 -0.16
CA ASP A 58 -9.77 5.32 1.16
C ASP A 58 -9.27 4.31 2.20
N THR A 59 -9.73 3.06 2.13
CA THR A 59 -9.25 1.97 3.00
C THR A 59 -7.79 1.63 2.72
N ALA A 60 -7.42 1.47 1.45
CA ALA A 60 -6.05 1.18 1.05
C ALA A 60 -5.08 2.29 1.50
N ARG A 61 -5.44 3.56 1.30
CA ARG A 61 -4.62 4.72 1.69
C ARG A 61 -4.46 4.86 3.20
N ARG A 62 -5.54 4.67 3.97
CA ARG A 62 -5.46 4.69 5.45
C ARG A 62 -4.54 3.60 5.98
N HIS A 63 -4.63 2.40 5.41
CA HIS A 63 -3.77 1.30 5.84
C HIS A 63 -2.33 1.43 5.33
N SER A 64 -2.09 2.00 4.15
CA SER A 64 -0.73 2.25 3.68
C SER A 64 0.00 3.21 4.63
N ASP A 65 -0.68 4.25 5.10
CA ASP A 65 -0.14 5.19 6.09
C ASP A 65 0.17 4.50 7.42
N THR A 66 -0.79 3.73 7.96
CA THR A 66 -0.59 2.93 9.18
C THR A 66 0.62 1.99 9.08
N VAL A 67 0.79 1.31 7.95
CA VAL A 67 1.91 0.38 7.70
C VAL A 67 3.24 1.12 7.59
N ALA A 68 3.28 2.24 6.86
CA ALA A 68 4.48 3.06 6.70
C ALA A 68 4.94 3.67 8.05
N GLU A 69 4.00 4.19 8.83
CA GLU A 69 4.28 4.71 10.17
C GLU A 69 4.74 3.60 11.12
N ARG A 70 4.19 2.37 10.98
CA ARG A 70 4.66 1.23 11.77
C ARG A 70 6.09 0.84 11.44
N ALA A 71 6.49 0.82 10.17
CA ALA A 71 7.88 0.59 9.78
C ALA A 71 8.80 1.68 10.36
N SER A 72 8.40 2.94 10.24
CA SER A 72 9.14 4.08 10.81
C SER A 72 9.30 3.99 12.32
N ALA A 73 8.25 3.57 13.04
CA ALA A 73 8.27 3.35 14.48
C ALA A 73 9.18 2.19 14.93
N LEU A 74 9.49 1.26 14.02
CA LEU A 74 10.49 0.21 14.23
C LEU A 74 11.91 0.65 13.80
N GLY A 75 12.09 1.91 13.42
CA GLY A 75 13.39 2.44 12.97
C GLY A 75 13.78 2.01 11.55
N VAL A 76 12.85 1.50 10.76
CA VAL A 76 13.07 1.12 9.36
C VAL A 76 12.37 2.13 8.45
N PRO A 77 13.07 2.78 7.50
CA PRO A 77 12.43 3.72 6.59
C PRO A 77 11.54 2.98 5.58
N PRO A 78 10.23 3.28 5.52
CA PRO A 78 9.36 2.75 4.47
C PRO A 78 9.69 3.37 3.10
N ASP A 79 9.54 2.59 2.03
CA ASP A 79 9.72 3.08 0.65
C ASP A 79 8.42 2.98 -0.15
N GLY A 80 7.71 4.11 -0.27
CA GLY A 80 6.49 4.24 -1.07
C GLY A 80 6.70 4.92 -2.43
N ARG A 81 7.93 5.05 -2.93
CA ARG A 81 8.20 5.72 -4.21
C ARG A 81 7.55 4.96 -5.36
N ALA A 82 7.04 5.68 -6.36
CA ALA A 82 6.34 5.07 -7.50
C ALA A 82 7.14 3.98 -8.22
N ALA A 83 8.47 4.15 -8.37
CA ALA A 83 9.33 3.14 -8.98
C ALA A 83 9.40 1.85 -8.14
N THR A 84 9.46 1.98 -6.81
CA THR A 84 9.46 0.83 -5.89
C THR A 84 8.12 0.10 -5.93
N VAL A 85 7.01 0.84 -5.90
CA VAL A 85 5.66 0.27 -6.05
C VAL A 85 5.55 -0.50 -7.37
N ALA A 86 5.95 0.10 -8.48
CA ALA A 86 5.89 -0.53 -9.80
C ALA A 86 6.79 -1.77 -9.95
N GLN A 87 7.90 -1.84 -9.21
CA GLN A 87 8.84 -2.96 -9.29
C GLN A 87 8.47 -4.11 -8.33
N SER A 88 7.82 -3.82 -7.21
CA SER A 88 7.73 -4.74 -6.07
C SER A 88 6.31 -5.10 -5.65
N SER A 89 5.28 -4.41 -6.16
CA SER A 89 3.88 -4.78 -5.90
C SER A 89 3.59 -6.20 -6.42
N GLY A 90 2.84 -6.97 -5.63
CA GLY A 90 2.31 -8.28 -6.01
C GLY A 90 0.98 -8.21 -6.78
N ILE A 91 0.39 -7.02 -6.94
CA ILE A 91 -0.88 -6.85 -7.65
C ILE A 91 -0.64 -6.94 -9.16
N GLY A 92 -1.48 -7.74 -9.82
CA GLY A 92 -1.44 -7.90 -11.28
C GLY A 92 -1.86 -6.64 -12.02
N SER A 93 -1.45 -6.53 -13.29
CA SER A 93 -1.85 -5.41 -14.13
C SER A 93 -3.36 -5.38 -14.36
N VAL A 94 -3.92 -4.18 -14.35
CA VAL A 94 -5.31 -3.93 -14.75
C VAL A 94 -5.34 -3.65 -16.24
N PRO A 95 -6.31 -4.20 -17.01
CA PRO A 95 -6.50 -3.83 -18.40
C PRO A 95 -6.70 -2.32 -18.56
N GLN A 96 -6.21 -1.77 -19.68
CA GLN A 96 -6.51 -0.40 -20.09
C GLN A 96 -7.98 -0.26 -20.51
#